data_AF-A0A414HZ19-F1
#
_entry.id   AF-A0A414HZ19-F1
#
_cell.length_a   1.000
_cell.length_b   1.000
_cell.length_c   1.000
_cell.angle_alpha   90.00
_cell.angle_beta   90.00
_cell.angle_gamma   90.00
#
_symmetry.space_group_name_H-M   'P 1'
#
loop_
_entity.id
_entity.type
_entity.pdbx_description
1 polymer ?
#
loop_
_entity_poly.entity_id
_entity_poly.type
_entity_poly.pdbx_seq_one_letter_code
_entity_poly.pdbx_strand_id
1 'polypeptide(L)'
;MRTPKNFTDNINKGIITEEMLELSLFSVNKRAKNHRDRAREVKQMYRNDWYGTVDREYELSDDMYELKDSMLEILTPIGAHYTYRSNKSFSDYYSYEELVEEYGSNVHRYTKYNMKYDEVSTYYKVSGRFKECYLVYKVGNHTFHTIVSENNKYYQSFVKCGQIEELHNFTTYGADVSDLISMQFVKKLVRLIESGNYTYIAA
;
A
#
# COMPACT_ATOMS: atom_id res chain seq x y z
N MET A 1 -1.92 -17.03 13.14
CA MET A 1 -2.91 -18.02 12.65
C MET A 1 -2.24 -19.15 11.83
N ARG A 2 -2.67 -20.41 12.00
CA ARG A 2 -2.28 -21.51 11.09
C ARG A 2 -3.13 -21.42 9.82
N THR A 3 -2.50 -21.33 8.65
CA THR A 3 -3.22 -21.29 7.38
C THR A 3 -4.11 -22.54 7.24
N PRO A 4 -5.43 -22.37 7.00
CA PRO A 4 -6.34 -23.49 6.80
C PRO A 4 -5.89 -24.43 5.66
N LYS A 5 -6.13 -25.73 5.80
CA LYS A 5 -5.68 -26.74 4.81
C LYS A 5 -6.35 -26.54 3.45
N ASN A 6 -7.65 -26.25 3.45
CA ASN A 6 -8.45 -25.97 2.25
C ASN A 6 -7.86 -24.82 1.41
N PHE A 7 -7.20 -23.83 2.02
CA PHE A 7 -6.59 -22.74 1.26
C PHE A 7 -5.40 -23.21 0.42
N THR A 8 -4.60 -24.14 0.94
CA THR A 8 -3.47 -24.70 0.19
C THR A 8 -3.99 -25.57 -0.96
N ASP A 9 -5.02 -26.36 -0.71
CA ASP A 9 -5.66 -27.19 -1.73
C ASP A 9 -6.29 -26.34 -2.84
N ASN A 10 -6.89 -25.19 -2.50
CA ASN A 10 -7.45 -24.24 -3.46
C ASN A 10 -6.37 -23.60 -4.34
N ILE A 11 -5.27 -23.11 -3.75
CA ILE A 11 -4.14 -22.56 -4.53
C ILE A 11 -3.59 -23.59 -5.51
N ASN A 12 -3.46 -24.86 -5.10
CA ASN A 12 -2.97 -25.92 -5.98
C ASN A 12 -3.93 -26.23 -7.14
N LYS A 13 -5.23 -25.93 -6.99
CA LYS A 13 -6.25 -26.06 -8.04
C LYS A 13 -6.40 -24.78 -8.87
N GLY A 14 -5.62 -23.73 -8.60
CA GLY A 14 -5.77 -22.43 -9.25
C GLY A 14 -7.02 -21.67 -8.80
N ILE A 15 -7.53 -21.92 -7.60
CA ILE A 15 -8.75 -21.27 -7.08
C ILE A 15 -8.35 -20.23 -6.03
N ILE A 16 -8.88 -19.01 -6.19
CA ILE A 16 -8.80 -17.93 -5.20
C ILE A 16 -10.22 -17.61 -4.75
N THR A 17 -10.54 -17.89 -3.49
CA THR A 17 -11.85 -17.53 -2.91
C THR A 17 -11.80 -16.14 -2.28
N GLU A 18 -12.94 -15.47 -2.17
CA GLU A 18 -13.03 -14.16 -1.49
C GLU A 18 -12.41 -14.18 -0.07
N GLU A 19 -12.67 -15.21 0.74
CA GLU A 19 -12.10 -15.33 2.11
C GLU A 19 -10.56 -15.35 2.11
N MET A 20 -9.95 -16.08 1.16
CA MET A 20 -8.49 -16.14 0.99
C MET A 20 -7.93 -14.76 0.64
N LEU A 21 -8.63 -14.02 -0.21
CA LEU A 21 -8.24 -12.69 -0.65
C LEU A 21 -8.40 -11.67 0.48
N GLU A 22 -9.54 -11.67 1.18
CA GLU A 22 -9.84 -10.81 2.32
C GLU A 22 -8.78 -10.95 3.42
N LEU A 23 -8.50 -12.18 3.85
CA LEU A 23 -7.52 -12.45 4.90
C LEU A 23 -6.10 -12.07 4.49
N SER A 24 -5.76 -12.24 3.20
CA SER A 24 -4.45 -11.87 2.66
C SER A 24 -4.28 -10.36 2.58
N LEU A 25 -5.27 -9.65 2.03
CA LEU A 25 -5.32 -8.18 1.98
C LEU A 25 -5.28 -7.57 3.38
N PHE A 26 -6.06 -8.11 4.30
CA PHE A 26 -6.06 -7.66 5.70
C PHE A 26 -4.67 -7.83 6.34
N SER A 27 -4.02 -8.98 6.11
CA SER A 27 -2.69 -9.26 6.64
C SER A 27 -1.63 -8.27 6.15
N VAL A 28 -1.53 -8.07 4.84
CA VAL A 28 -0.51 -7.15 4.28
C VAL A 28 -0.78 -5.71 4.71
N ASN A 29 -2.06 -5.27 4.72
CA ASN A 29 -2.41 -3.91 5.11
C ASN A 29 -2.07 -3.61 6.58
N LYS A 30 -2.26 -4.60 7.48
CA LYS A 30 -1.87 -4.45 8.89
C LYS A 30 -0.34 -4.47 9.06
N ARG A 31 0.36 -5.37 8.37
CA ARG A 31 1.84 -5.44 8.40
C ARG A 31 2.49 -4.17 7.86
N ALA A 32 1.99 -3.64 6.74
CA ALA A 32 2.45 -2.37 6.17
C ALA A 32 2.38 -1.23 7.19
N LYS A 33 1.23 -1.11 7.87
CA LYS A 33 1.03 -0.10 8.92
C LYS A 33 1.97 -0.29 10.10
N ASN A 34 2.21 -1.53 10.54
CA ASN A 34 3.16 -1.80 11.62
C ASN A 34 4.59 -1.40 11.26
N HIS A 35 5.06 -1.73 10.06
CA HIS A 35 6.38 -1.32 9.57
C HIS A 35 6.50 0.20 9.47
N ARG A 36 5.49 0.87 8.89
CA ARG A 36 5.41 2.33 8.82
C ARG A 36 5.42 3.00 10.20
N ASP A 37 4.66 2.46 11.15
CA ASP A 37 4.56 3.02 12.50
C ASP A 37 5.88 2.81 13.27
N ARG A 38 6.52 1.64 13.12
CA ARG A 38 7.86 1.36 13.63
C ARG A 38 8.93 2.29 13.04
N ALA A 39 8.89 2.55 11.74
CA ALA A 39 9.79 3.51 11.08
C ALA A 39 9.68 4.91 11.73
N ARG A 40 8.44 5.35 12.02
CA ARG A 40 8.18 6.63 12.70
C ARG A 40 8.70 6.64 14.14
N GLU A 41 8.49 5.57 14.89
CA GLU A 41 9.01 5.42 16.25
C GLU A 41 10.54 5.48 16.29
N VAL A 42 11.21 4.68 15.45
CA VAL A 42 12.68 4.67 15.36
C VAL A 42 13.22 6.06 15.01
N LYS A 43 12.59 6.73 14.04
CA LYS A 43 12.97 8.10 13.64
C LYS A 43 12.81 9.12 14.76
N GLN A 44 11.85 8.94 15.67
CA GLN A 44 11.67 9.79 16.84
C GLN A 44 12.69 9.47 17.95
N MET A 45 13.03 8.19 18.13
CA MET A 45 13.93 7.74 19.20
C MET A 45 15.40 8.09 18.93
N TYR A 46 15.84 8.01 17.68
CA TYR A 46 17.26 8.19 17.32
C TYR A 46 17.46 9.47 16.50
N ARG A 47 18.35 10.35 16.98
CA ARG A 47 18.75 11.56 16.21
C ARG A 47 19.35 11.22 14.85
N ASN A 48 20.09 10.11 14.76
CA ASN A 48 20.77 9.65 13.56
C ASN A 48 20.47 8.17 13.33
N ASP A 49 19.95 7.83 12.14
CA ASP A 49 19.71 6.45 11.73
C ASP A 49 20.97 5.83 11.11
N TRP A 50 21.99 5.60 11.94
CA TRP A 50 23.29 5.05 11.52
C TRP A 50 23.21 3.68 10.84
N TYR A 51 22.13 2.93 11.09
CA TYR A 51 21.98 1.57 10.59
C TYR A 51 21.02 1.45 9.41
N GLY A 52 20.39 2.56 8.97
CA GLY A 52 19.36 2.53 7.91
C GLY A 52 18.11 1.77 8.33
N THR A 53 17.80 1.75 9.64
CA THR A 53 16.65 1.02 10.18
C THR A 53 15.34 1.66 9.76
N VAL A 54 15.27 2.99 9.72
CA VAL A 54 14.07 3.72 9.29
C VAL A 54 13.78 3.42 7.82
N ASP A 55 14.83 3.52 7.00
CA ASP A 55 14.73 3.31 5.55
C ASP A 55 14.27 1.87 5.26
N ARG A 56 14.87 0.86 5.92
CA ARG A 56 14.46 -0.54 5.83
C ARG A 56 13.01 -0.81 6.26
N GLU A 57 12.54 -0.16 7.33
CA GLU A 57 11.15 -0.33 7.77
C GLU A 57 10.16 0.30 6.78
N TYR A 58 10.54 1.38 6.09
CA TYR A 58 9.73 1.91 4.99
C TYR A 58 9.73 0.98 3.78
N GLU A 59 10.88 0.44 3.36
CA GLU A 59 10.95 -0.56 2.29
C GLU A 59 10.02 -1.76 2.57
N LEU A 60 10.07 -2.31 3.79
CA LEU A 60 9.18 -3.40 4.19
C LEU A 60 7.70 -3.01 4.19
N SER A 61 7.38 -1.75 4.48
CA SER A 61 6.01 -1.23 4.37
C SER A 61 5.57 -1.18 2.91
N ASP A 62 6.45 -0.71 2.02
CA ASP A 62 6.17 -0.57 0.59
C ASP A 62 6.00 -1.94 -0.08
N ASP A 63 6.87 -2.91 0.23
CA ASP A 63 6.73 -4.32 -0.19
C ASP A 63 5.33 -4.89 0.14
N MET A 64 4.78 -4.55 1.31
CA MET A 64 3.45 -5.02 1.71
C MET A 64 2.34 -4.31 0.92
N TYR A 65 2.52 -3.04 0.58
CA TYR A 65 1.56 -2.31 -0.25
C TYR A 65 1.58 -2.77 -1.70
N GLU A 66 2.74 -3.16 -2.25
CA GLU A 66 2.83 -3.77 -3.57
C GLU A 66 2.01 -5.07 -3.64
N LEU A 67 2.21 -5.97 -2.67
CA LEU A 67 1.41 -7.21 -2.59
C LEU A 67 -0.09 -6.91 -2.46
N LYS A 68 -0.45 -5.86 -1.72
CA LYS A 68 -1.84 -5.41 -1.58
C LYS A 68 -2.39 -4.94 -2.93
N ASP A 69 -1.65 -4.11 -3.65
CA ASP A 69 -2.11 -3.55 -4.93
C ASP A 69 -2.24 -4.67 -5.99
N SER A 70 -1.30 -5.60 -6.10
CA SER A 70 -1.43 -6.78 -6.99
C SER A 70 -2.68 -7.62 -6.70
N MET A 71 -3.06 -7.75 -5.42
CA MET A 71 -4.30 -8.45 -5.03
C MET A 71 -5.56 -7.65 -5.37
N LEU A 72 -5.50 -6.32 -5.39
CA LEU A 72 -6.66 -5.47 -5.71
C LEU A 72 -6.89 -5.31 -7.22
N GLU A 73 -5.88 -5.54 -8.05
CA GLU A 73 -5.99 -5.48 -9.52
C GLU A 73 -7.04 -6.44 -10.10
N ILE A 74 -7.31 -7.55 -9.42
CA ILE A 74 -8.31 -8.54 -9.88
C ILE A 74 -9.75 -8.10 -9.55
N LEU A 75 -9.92 -6.99 -8.82
CA LEU A 75 -11.20 -6.51 -8.32
C LEU A 75 -11.62 -5.22 -9.03
N THR A 76 -12.93 -4.99 -9.07
CA THR A 76 -13.48 -3.70 -9.48
C THR A 76 -13.68 -2.81 -8.25
N PRO A 77 -13.22 -1.55 -8.25
CA PRO A 77 -13.51 -0.63 -7.15
C PRO A 77 -15.02 -0.37 -7.04
N ILE A 78 -15.49 -0.16 -5.82
CA ILE A 78 -16.92 0.11 -5.51
C ILE A 78 -17.20 1.60 -5.29
N GLY A 79 -16.16 2.42 -5.19
CA GLY A 79 -16.30 3.86 -4.95
C GLY A 79 -14.96 4.58 -4.97
N ALA A 80 -15.01 5.90 -4.76
CA ALA A 80 -13.83 6.75 -4.68
C ALA A 80 -13.89 7.64 -3.45
N HIS A 81 -12.76 7.84 -2.78
CA HIS A 81 -12.62 8.77 -1.67
C HIS A 81 -11.51 9.79 -1.96
N TYR A 82 -11.50 10.90 -1.23
CA TYR A 82 -10.36 11.82 -1.23
C TYR A 82 -10.11 12.43 0.14
N THR A 83 -8.90 12.94 0.35
CA THR A 83 -8.57 13.74 1.54
C THR A 83 -7.55 14.82 1.17
N TYR A 84 -7.40 15.84 2.02
CA TYR A 84 -6.34 16.83 1.88
C TYR A 84 -5.17 16.50 2.81
N ARG A 85 -3.97 16.53 2.25
CA ARG A 85 -2.70 16.34 2.98
C ARG A 85 -1.84 17.58 2.82
N SER A 86 -0.94 17.80 3.78
CA SER A 86 -0.03 18.95 3.81
C SER A 86 1.42 18.60 3.47
N ASN A 87 1.82 17.34 3.65
CA ASN A 87 3.18 16.86 3.41
C ASN A 87 3.16 15.39 2.94
N LYS A 88 4.05 15.06 1.99
CA LYS A 88 4.36 13.67 1.58
C LYS A 88 5.86 13.49 1.42
N SER A 89 6.34 12.25 1.54
CA SER A 89 7.71 11.88 1.22
C SER A 89 7.68 10.64 0.35
N PHE A 90 8.56 10.61 -0.65
CA PHE A 90 8.71 9.53 -1.61
C PHE A 90 10.17 9.09 -1.62
N SER A 91 10.38 7.78 -1.74
CA SER A 91 11.69 7.18 -2.01
C SER A 91 12.11 7.42 -3.46
N ASP A 92 13.35 7.06 -3.80
CA ASP A 92 13.93 7.13 -5.14
C ASP A 92 13.39 6.08 -6.14
N TYR A 93 12.52 5.17 -5.69
CA TYR A 93 11.74 4.31 -6.60
C TYR A 93 10.80 5.10 -7.50
N TYR A 94 10.39 6.31 -7.10
CA TYR A 94 9.52 7.19 -7.89
C TYR A 94 10.34 8.11 -8.79
N SER A 95 9.91 8.29 -10.04
CA SER A 95 10.53 9.27 -10.93
C SER A 95 10.25 10.70 -10.46
N TYR A 96 11.29 11.53 -10.46
CA TYR A 96 11.14 12.96 -10.15
C TYR A 96 10.17 13.65 -11.12
N GLU A 97 10.24 13.28 -12.39
CA GLU A 97 9.42 13.82 -13.46
C GLU A 97 7.93 13.49 -13.23
N GLU A 98 7.61 12.25 -12.88
CA GLU A 98 6.25 11.83 -12.51
C GLU A 98 5.71 12.61 -11.31
N LEU A 99 6.54 12.80 -10.28
CA LEU A 99 6.15 13.57 -9.10
C LEU A 99 5.92 15.05 -9.43
N VAL A 100 6.72 15.65 -10.30
CA VAL A 100 6.54 17.04 -10.74
C VAL A 100 5.29 17.18 -11.61
N GLU A 101 4.96 16.18 -12.43
CA GLU A 101 3.72 16.16 -13.19
C GLU A 101 2.49 16.13 -12.26
N GLU A 102 2.53 15.35 -11.19
CA GLU A 102 1.41 15.22 -10.23
C GLU A 102 1.31 16.40 -9.25
N TYR A 103 2.42 16.83 -8.67
CA TYR A 103 2.44 17.78 -7.54
C TYR A 103 3.01 19.16 -7.89
N GLY A 104 3.53 19.35 -9.11
CA GLY A 104 4.04 20.61 -9.60
C GLY A 104 5.27 21.11 -8.85
N SER A 105 5.33 22.43 -8.61
CA SER A 105 6.44 23.11 -7.94
C SER A 105 6.58 22.78 -6.45
N ASN A 106 5.68 21.96 -5.89
CA ASN A 106 5.71 21.54 -4.48
C ASN A 106 6.70 20.40 -4.21
N VAL A 107 7.28 19.80 -5.27
CA VAL A 107 8.25 18.71 -5.15
C VAL A 107 9.65 19.26 -4.88
N HIS A 108 10.27 18.77 -3.82
CA HIS A 108 11.64 19.08 -3.44
C HIS A 108 12.47 17.80 -3.40
N ARG A 109 13.57 17.77 -4.16
CA ARG A 109 14.53 16.67 -4.18
C ARG A 109 15.58 16.85 -3.09
N TYR A 110 15.86 15.79 -2.35
CA TYR A 110 16.90 15.72 -1.34
C TYR A 110 17.81 14.53 -1.61
N THR A 111 19.09 14.68 -1.30
CA THR A 111 20.05 13.59 -1.31
C THR A 111 20.62 13.39 0.08
N LYS A 112 20.82 12.13 0.46
CA LYS A 112 21.42 11.73 1.73
C LYS A 112 22.55 10.76 1.44
N TYR A 113 23.76 11.18 1.80
CA TYR A 113 24.94 10.33 1.72
C TYR A 113 25.02 9.44 2.97
N ASN A 114 25.11 8.14 2.75
CA ASN A 114 25.29 7.13 3.77
C ASN A 114 26.78 6.77 3.88
N MET A 115 27.47 7.38 4.86
CA MET A 115 28.90 7.15 5.10
C MET A 115 29.27 5.69 5.38
N LYS A 116 28.32 4.87 5.86
CA LYS A 116 28.58 3.49 6.24
C LYS A 116 28.65 2.55 5.03
N TYR A 117 27.82 2.81 4.02
CA TYR A 117 27.73 1.99 2.80
C TYR A 117 28.36 2.69 1.59
N ASP A 118 28.85 3.91 1.75
CA ASP A 118 29.36 4.76 0.66
C ASP A 118 28.34 4.95 -0.47
N GLU A 119 27.08 5.15 -0.08
CA GLU A 119 25.94 5.23 -1.00
C GLU A 119 25.22 6.57 -0.91
N VAL A 120 24.73 7.07 -2.04
CA VAL A 120 23.86 8.25 -2.10
C VAL A 120 22.44 7.77 -2.32
N SER A 121 21.57 8.05 -1.36
CA SER A 121 20.12 7.85 -1.48
C SER A 121 19.45 9.15 -1.89
N THR A 122 18.47 9.08 -2.79
CA THR A 122 17.64 10.23 -3.15
C THR A 122 16.25 10.04 -2.56
N TYR A 123 15.64 11.13 -2.08
CA TYR A 123 14.25 11.11 -1.69
C TYR A 123 13.59 12.44 -2.04
N TYR A 124 12.28 12.41 -2.23
CA TYR A 124 11.49 13.56 -2.61
C TYR A 124 10.52 13.93 -1.49
N LYS A 125 10.31 15.22 -1.26
CA LYS A 125 9.23 15.70 -0.39
C LYS A 125 8.30 16.59 -1.17
N VAL A 126 7.02 16.40 -0.92
CA VAL A 126 5.97 17.31 -1.39
C VAL A 126 5.47 18.11 -0.21
N SER A 127 5.55 19.43 -0.27
CA SER A 127 5.06 20.35 0.75
C SER A 127 3.97 21.27 0.20
N GLY A 128 2.84 21.37 0.90
CA GLY A 128 1.70 22.17 0.47
C GLY A 128 0.39 21.39 0.61
N ARG A 129 -0.74 22.06 0.43
CA ARG A 129 -2.05 21.39 0.46
C ARG A 129 -2.29 20.69 -0.87
N PHE A 130 -2.25 19.36 -0.87
CA PHE A 130 -2.58 18.54 -2.04
C PHE A 130 -3.74 17.61 -1.76
N LYS A 131 -4.44 17.23 -2.83
CA LYS A 131 -5.57 16.28 -2.80
C LYS A 131 -5.02 14.87 -3.03
N GLU A 132 -5.24 13.99 -2.07
CA GLU A 132 -4.91 12.57 -2.21
C GLU A 132 -6.19 11.80 -2.53
N CYS A 133 -6.20 11.12 -3.67
CA CYS A 133 -7.37 10.42 -4.21
C CYS A 133 -7.22 8.92 -4.00
N TYR A 134 -8.33 8.24 -3.69
CA TYR A 134 -8.34 6.80 -3.44
C TYR A 134 -9.46 6.09 -4.20
N LEU A 135 -9.15 4.91 -4.72
CA LEU A 135 -10.17 3.92 -5.08
C LEU A 135 -10.47 3.03 -3.87
N VAL A 136 -11.76 2.69 -3.71
CA VAL A 136 -12.26 1.89 -2.58
C VAL A 136 -12.68 0.52 -3.07
N TYR A 137 -12.19 -0.50 -2.40
CA TYR A 137 -12.53 -1.90 -2.68
C TYR A 137 -13.18 -2.50 -1.44
N LYS A 138 -14.19 -3.35 -1.63
CA LYS A 138 -14.80 -4.14 -0.57
C LYS A 138 -14.55 -5.61 -0.86
N VAL A 139 -14.03 -6.32 0.13
CA VAL A 139 -13.77 -7.77 0.08
C VAL A 139 -14.23 -8.35 1.40
N GLY A 140 -15.26 -9.19 1.34
CA GLY A 140 -15.94 -9.66 2.55
C GLY A 140 -16.42 -8.50 3.44
N ASN A 141 -15.91 -8.46 4.68
CA ASN A 141 -16.26 -7.48 5.69
C ASN A 141 -15.31 -6.28 5.76
N HIS A 142 -14.25 -6.27 4.94
CA HIS A 142 -13.21 -5.23 4.98
C HIS A 142 -13.24 -4.33 3.75
N THR A 143 -12.78 -3.09 3.95
CA THR A 143 -12.53 -2.15 2.87
C THR A 143 -11.05 -1.82 2.75
N PHE A 144 -10.61 -1.61 1.52
CA PHE A 144 -9.24 -1.32 1.17
C PHE A 144 -9.18 -0.10 0.25
N HIS A 145 -8.06 0.62 0.34
CA HIS A 145 -7.81 1.83 -0.43
C HIS A 145 -6.53 1.68 -1.23
N THR A 146 -6.57 2.14 -2.48
CA THR A 146 -5.38 2.34 -3.32
C THR A 146 -5.33 3.80 -3.73
N ILE A 147 -4.17 4.41 -3.54
CA ILE A 147 -3.92 5.80 -3.94
C ILE A 147 -3.87 5.84 -5.46
N VAL A 148 -4.53 6.82 -6.06
CA VAL A 148 -4.55 7.03 -7.52
C VAL A 148 -4.39 8.50 -7.85
N SER A 149 -3.90 8.80 -9.06
CA SER A 149 -3.98 10.13 -9.64
C SER A 149 -5.43 10.59 -9.76
N GLU A 150 -5.67 11.89 -9.61
CA GLU A 150 -6.99 12.49 -9.86
C GLU A 150 -7.47 12.21 -11.30
N ASN A 151 -6.57 12.05 -12.27
CA ASN A 151 -6.92 11.75 -13.66
C ASN A 151 -7.25 10.26 -13.91
N ASN A 152 -7.18 9.39 -12.89
CA ASN A 152 -7.47 7.97 -13.05
C ASN A 152 -8.90 7.75 -13.60
N LYS A 153 -9.04 6.88 -14.60
CA LYS A 153 -10.31 6.62 -15.30
C LYS A 153 -11.44 6.19 -14.36
N TYR A 154 -11.16 5.28 -13.42
CA TYR A 154 -12.17 4.81 -12.46
C TYR A 154 -12.55 5.93 -11.50
N TYR A 155 -11.56 6.63 -10.95
CA TYR A 155 -11.80 7.74 -10.05
C TYR A 155 -12.67 8.82 -10.70
N GLN A 156 -12.33 9.21 -11.92
CA GLN A 156 -13.10 10.18 -12.70
C GLN A 156 -14.52 9.69 -13.02
N SER A 157 -14.73 8.38 -13.19
CA SER A 157 -16.07 7.83 -13.38
C SER A 157 -16.93 7.98 -12.12
N PHE A 158 -16.37 7.75 -10.93
CA PHE A 158 -17.08 7.97 -9.66
C PHE A 158 -17.35 9.45 -9.40
N VAL A 159 -16.41 10.33 -9.71
CA VAL A 159 -16.60 11.79 -9.63
C VAL A 159 -17.79 12.22 -10.49
N LYS A 160 -17.86 11.77 -11.75
CA LYS A 160 -18.97 12.11 -12.66
C LYS A 160 -20.33 11.62 -12.16
N CYS A 161 -20.35 10.45 -11.51
CA CYS A 161 -21.56 9.88 -10.93
C CYS A 161 -21.91 10.44 -9.54
N GLY A 162 -21.11 11.37 -8.99
CA GLY A 162 -21.30 11.92 -7.64
C GLY A 162 -21.06 10.92 -6.50
N GLN A 163 -20.37 9.81 -6.78
CA GLN A 163 -20.08 8.73 -5.83
C GLN A 163 -18.68 8.91 -5.22
N ILE A 164 -18.41 10.10 -4.71
CA ILE A 164 -17.14 10.45 -4.07
C ILE A 164 -17.35 10.97 -2.66
N GLU A 165 -16.57 10.45 -1.71
CA GLU A 165 -16.63 10.86 -0.30
C GLU A 165 -15.33 11.56 0.14
N GLU A 166 -15.48 12.67 0.87
CA GLU A 166 -14.34 13.32 1.55
C GLU A 166 -14.07 12.62 2.89
N LEU A 167 -12.85 12.16 3.08
CA LEU A 167 -12.43 11.57 4.35
C LEU A 167 -11.80 12.64 5.25
N HIS A 168 -12.44 12.88 6.38
CA HIS A 168 -11.91 13.73 7.45
C HIS A 168 -11.15 12.88 8.49
N ASN A 169 -10.00 13.37 8.97
CA ASN A 169 -9.19 12.71 10.00
C ASN A 169 -8.80 11.25 9.68
N PHE A 170 -8.54 10.96 8.40
CA PHE A 170 -8.17 9.62 7.92
C PHE A 170 -6.75 9.23 8.34
N THR A 171 -6.63 8.74 9.57
CA THR A 171 -5.41 8.15 10.11
C THR A 171 -5.72 6.74 10.58
N THR A 172 -5.00 5.76 10.04
CA THR A 172 -5.13 4.36 10.44
C THR A 172 -3.81 3.88 11.02
N TYR A 173 -3.87 3.12 12.12
CA TYR A 173 -2.69 2.59 12.81
C TYR A 173 -2.52 1.10 12.57
N GLY A 174 -1.32 0.62 12.85
CA GLY A 174 -1.01 -0.78 13.02
C GLY A 174 -1.90 -1.47 14.06
N ALA A 175 -1.94 -2.79 14.03
CA ALA A 175 -2.64 -3.61 15.02
C ALA A 175 -1.83 -4.88 15.30
N ASP A 176 -2.24 -5.64 16.33
CA ASP A 176 -1.66 -6.95 16.62
C ASP A 176 -1.74 -7.86 15.38
N VAL A 177 -0.62 -8.50 15.08
CA VAL A 177 -0.39 -9.33 13.88
C VAL A 177 -0.44 -10.83 14.18
N SER A 178 -0.64 -11.21 15.45
CA SER A 178 -0.57 -12.60 15.94
C SER A 178 -1.49 -13.55 15.16
N ASP A 179 -2.66 -13.06 14.76
CA ASP A 179 -3.70 -13.85 14.08
C ASP A 179 -3.77 -13.63 12.57
N LEU A 180 -2.76 -12.99 11.98
CA LEU A 180 -2.72 -12.81 10.53
C LEU A 180 -2.31 -14.08 9.79
N ILE A 181 -2.79 -14.17 8.54
CA ILE A 181 -2.36 -15.22 7.61
C ILE A 181 -0.87 -15.07 7.29
N SER A 182 -0.21 -16.21 7.03
CA SER A 182 1.23 -16.25 6.82
C SER A 182 1.65 -15.56 5.53
N MET A 183 2.79 -14.84 5.56
CA MET A 183 3.34 -14.19 4.36
C MET A 183 3.73 -15.19 3.28
N GLN A 184 4.07 -16.43 3.64
CA GLN A 184 4.33 -17.49 2.67
C GLN A 184 3.07 -17.81 1.84
N PHE A 185 1.90 -17.83 2.48
CA PHE A 185 0.65 -18.04 1.76
C PHE A 185 0.30 -16.83 0.88
N VAL A 186 0.40 -15.61 1.42
CA VAL A 186 0.14 -14.38 0.64
C VAL A 186 0.98 -14.35 -0.64
N LYS A 187 2.29 -14.61 -0.53
CA LYS A 187 3.19 -14.63 -1.70
C LYS A 187 2.82 -15.71 -2.72
N LYS A 188 2.29 -16.86 -2.29
CA LYS A 188 1.80 -17.90 -3.21
C LYS A 188 0.53 -17.46 -3.93
N LEU A 189 -0.39 -16.79 -3.22
CA LEU A 189 -1.61 -16.24 -3.79
C LEU A 189 -1.29 -15.17 -4.83
N VAL A 190 -0.40 -14.22 -4.53
CA VAL A 190 0.02 -13.18 -5.47
C VAL A 190 0.68 -13.79 -6.72
N ARG A 191 1.61 -14.75 -6.56
CA ARG A 191 2.20 -15.46 -7.71
C ARG A 191 1.17 -16.16 -8.59
N LEU A 192 0.11 -16.70 -7.98
CA LEU A 192 -0.97 -17.32 -8.74
C LEU A 192 -1.76 -16.27 -9.53
N ILE A 193 -2.04 -15.10 -8.94
CA ILE A 193 -2.63 -13.94 -9.64
C ILE A 193 -1.76 -13.51 -10.82
N GLU A 194 -0.47 -13.29 -10.58
CA GLU A 194 0.52 -12.86 -11.60
C GLU A 194 0.63 -13.87 -12.75
N SER A 195 0.43 -15.17 -12.47
CA SER A 195 0.47 -16.20 -13.50
C SER A 195 -0.74 -16.15 -14.45
N GLY A 196 -1.83 -15.47 -14.07
CA GLY A 196 -3.10 -15.45 -14.81
C GLY A 196 -3.89 -16.77 -14.80
N ASN A 197 -3.31 -17.86 -14.29
CA ASN A 197 -3.90 -19.20 -14.30
C ASN A 197 -4.75 -19.46 -13.05
N TYR A 198 -5.75 -18.61 -12.81
CA TYR A 198 -6.62 -18.73 -11.65
C TYR A 198 -8.10 -18.50 -11.97
N THR A 199 -8.96 -18.99 -11.10
CA THR A 199 -10.38 -18.66 -11.05
C THR A 199 -10.66 -17.98 -9.73
N TYR A 200 -11.15 -16.74 -9.79
CA TYR A 200 -11.63 -16.02 -8.62
C TYR A 200 -13.10 -16.36 -8.34
N ILE A 201 -13.39 -16.76 -7.11
CA ILE A 201 -14.75 -17.07 -6.64
C ILE A 201 -15.11 -16.02 -5.59
N ALA A 202 -15.90 -15.03 -6.02
CA ALA A 202 -16.58 -14.10 -5.12
C ALA A 202 -17.67 -14.85 -4.33
N ALA A 203 -17.96 -14.42 -3.10
CA ALA A 203 -19.07 -14.97 -2.31
C ALA A 203 -20.43 -14.43 -2.79
#